data_AF-A0A968KKC4-F1
#
_entry.id   AF-A0A968KKC4-F1
#
_cell.length_a   1.000
_cell.length_b   1.000
_cell.length_c   1.000
_cell.angle_alpha   90.00
_cell.angle_beta   90.00
_cell.angle_gamma   90.00
#
_symmetry.space_group_name_H-M   'P 1'
#
loop_
_entity.id
_entity.type
_entity.pdbx_description
1 polymer ?
#
loop_
_entity_poly.entity_id
_entity_poly.type
_entity_poly.pdbx_seq_one_letter_code
_entity_poly.pdbx_strand_id
1 'polypeptide(L)'
;MEFRVPQYIEVEDKLFGPFTLMQFIYLVGGGGVVFLLWAYLPSFLAIIFIIPVAAFTWALVFFPKHKYGKSFTDIAEAAIGYFSRPRLYTWRKEQNRRSTGEISVKKSAGSVLGLP
;
A
#
# COMPACT_ATOMS: atom_id res chain seq x y z
N MET A 1 23.92 28.95 -9.15
CA MET A 1 24.06 28.41 -7.77
C MET A 1 23.28 27.12 -7.75
N GLU A 2 23.93 25.98 -7.49
CA GLU A 2 23.23 24.70 -7.32
C GLU A 2 22.95 24.48 -5.83
N PHE A 3 21.69 24.31 -5.48
CA PHE A 3 21.28 23.97 -4.12
C PHE A 3 21.44 22.47 -3.91
N ARG A 4 22.31 22.09 -2.96
CA ARG A 4 22.37 20.71 -2.49
C ARG A 4 21.12 20.45 -1.65
N VAL A 5 20.22 19.61 -2.16
CA VAL A 5 19.05 19.18 -1.41
C VAL A 5 19.51 18.29 -0.25
N PRO A 6 19.16 18.61 1.00
CA PRO A 6 19.45 17.75 2.13
C PRO A 6 18.74 16.40 1.95
N GLN A 7 19.50 15.31 2.03
CA GLN A 7 18.99 13.95 1.78
C GLN A 7 18.16 13.38 2.95
N TYR A 8 18.01 14.12 4.05
CA TYR A 8 17.30 13.68 5.25
C TYR A 8 15.89 14.27 5.41
N ILE A 9 15.32 14.89 4.37
CA ILE A 9 13.96 15.47 4.46
C ILE A 9 12.85 14.41 4.59
N GLU A 10 13.12 13.18 4.16
CA GLU A 10 12.16 12.05 4.19
C GLU A 10 12.30 11.19 5.45
N VAL A 11 13.32 11.45 6.28
CA VAL A 11 13.55 10.68 7.50
C VAL A 11 12.70 11.29 8.62
N GLU A 12 11.79 10.50 9.15
CA GLU A 12 10.90 10.90 10.23
C GLU A 12 11.68 11.22 11.52
N ASP A 13 11.28 12.31 12.19
CA ASP A 13 11.97 12.80 13.39
C ASP A 13 11.89 11.79 14.54
N LYS A 14 13.07 11.44 15.07
CA LYS A 14 13.20 10.59 16.25
C LYS A 14 13.15 11.45 17.50
N LEU A 15 11.93 11.71 17.99
CA LEU A 15 11.72 12.57 19.16
C LEU A 15 12.05 11.85 20.48
N PHE A 16 11.84 10.53 20.55
CA PHE A 16 12.02 9.75 21.78
C PHE A 16 13.14 8.71 21.61
N GLY A 17 14.39 9.18 21.67
CA GLY A 17 15.57 8.32 21.57
C GLY A 17 15.64 7.62 20.19
N PRO A 18 15.57 6.27 20.12
CA PRO A 18 15.56 5.56 18.83
C PRO A 18 14.20 5.59 18.12
N PHE A 19 13.13 6.04 18.79
CA PHE A 19 11.75 5.96 18.29
C PHE A 19 11.27 7.28 17.68
N THR A 20 10.57 7.15 16.56
CA THR A 20 9.72 8.20 15.97
C THR A 20 8.49 8.45 16.85
N LEU A 21 7.88 9.63 16.74
CA LEU A 21 6.63 9.96 17.44
C LEU A 21 5.55 8.90 17.24
N MET A 22 5.37 8.43 16.00
CA MET A 22 4.38 7.42 15.66
C MET A 22 4.67 6.06 16.32
N GLN A 23 5.94 5.64 16.34
CA GLN A 23 6.35 4.41 17.03
C GLN A 23 6.08 4.50 18.54
N PHE A 24 6.33 5.66 19.16
CA PHE A 24 6.04 5.85 20.57
C PHE A 24 4.53 5.75 20.85
N ILE A 25 3.69 6.36 20.03
CA ILE A 25 2.22 6.27 20.14
C ILE A 25 1.76 4.81 20.02
N TYR A 26 2.31 4.03 19.09
CA TYR A 26 1.97 2.61 18.98
C TYR A 26 2.40 1.80 20.21
N LEU A 27 3.55 2.13 20.81
CA LEU A 27 4.05 1.45 22.00
C LEU A 27 3.16 1.74 23.21
N VAL A 28 2.78 3.01 23.41
CA VAL A 28 1.85 3.42 24.47
C VAL A 28 0.44 2.86 24.24
N GLY A 29 -0.06 2.96 23.01
CA GLY A 29 -1.38 2.46 22.64
C GLY A 29 -1.47 0.93 22.78
N GLY A 30 -0.52 0.19 22.22
CA GLY A 30 -0.47 -1.26 22.32
C GLY A 30 -0.22 -1.75 23.74
N GLY A 31 0.66 -1.09 24.49
CA GLY A 31 0.85 -1.34 25.92
C GLY A 31 -0.42 -1.08 26.74
N GLY A 32 -1.15 -0.01 26.41
CA GLY A 32 -2.45 0.30 27.00
C GLY A 32 -3.49 -0.79 26.70
N VAL A 33 -3.57 -1.29 25.47
CA VAL A 33 -4.49 -2.39 25.11
C VAL A 33 -4.12 -3.67 25.86
N VAL A 34 -2.83 -4.02 25.95
CA VAL A 34 -2.38 -5.20 26.72
C VAL A 34 -2.74 -5.05 28.19
N PHE A 35 -2.56 -3.87 28.77
CA PHE A 35 -2.95 -3.59 30.15
C PHE A 35 -4.47 -3.73 30.36
N LEU A 36 -5.28 -3.21 29.45
CA LEU A 36 -6.74 -3.36 29.50
C LEU A 36 -7.16 -4.83 29.40
N LEU A 37 -6.57 -5.59 28.48
CA LEU A 37 -6.83 -7.03 28.37
C LEU A 37 -6.49 -7.77 29.66
N TRP A 38 -5.37 -7.43 30.29
CA TRP A 38 -4.98 -8.01 31.58
C TRP A 38 -5.92 -7.62 32.73
N ALA A 39 -6.38 -6.37 32.75
CA ALA A 39 -7.23 -5.84 33.82
C ALA A 39 -8.67 -6.38 33.76
N TYR A 40 -9.22 -6.62 32.56
CA TYR A 40 -10.63 -6.96 32.37
C TYR A 40 -10.90 -8.44 32.10
N LEU A 41 -9.94 -9.22 31.58
CA LEU A 41 -10.13 -10.64 31.27
C LEU A 41 -9.52 -11.54 32.35
N PRO A 42 -10.10 -12.73 32.59
CA PRO A 42 -9.46 -13.74 33.42
C PRO A 42 -8.13 -14.17 32.79
N SER A 43 -7.12 -14.43 33.63
CA SER A 43 -5.71 -14.61 33.23
C SER A 43 -5.49 -15.54 32.03
N PHE A 44 -6.18 -16.67 31.97
CA PHE A 44 -6.09 -17.61 30.85
C PHE A 44 -6.54 -16.99 29.51
N LEU A 45 -7.67 -16.29 29.53
CA LEU A 45 -8.22 -15.62 28.35
C LEU A 45 -7.45 -14.33 28.03
N ALA A 46 -6.94 -13.63 29.03
CA ALA A 46 -6.10 -12.46 28.82
C ALA A 46 -4.85 -12.83 28.01
N ILE A 47 -4.14 -13.90 28.41
CA ILE A 47 -2.89 -14.32 27.75
C ILE A 47 -3.11 -14.67 26.27
N ILE A 48 -4.19 -15.37 25.92
CA ILE A 48 -4.45 -15.77 24.53
C ILE A 48 -4.67 -14.57 23.60
N PHE A 49 -5.22 -13.46 24.11
CA PHE A 49 -5.38 -12.21 23.36
C PHE A 49 -4.16 -11.29 23.45
N ILE A 50 -3.48 -11.26 24.59
CA ILE A 50 -2.29 -10.42 24.80
C ILE A 50 -1.15 -10.85 23.87
N ILE A 51 -0.92 -12.15 23.69
CA ILE A 51 0.17 -12.65 22.82
C ILE A 51 0.08 -12.07 21.39
N PRO A 52 -1.04 -12.24 20.64
CA PRO A 52 -1.13 -11.70 19.29
C PRO A 52 -1.12 -10.17 19.27
N VAL A 53 -1.72 -9.49 20.25
CA VAL A 53 -1.73 -8.02 20.32
C VAL A 53 -0.33 -7.46 20.59
N ALA A 54 0.42 -8.07 21.52
CA ALA A 54 1.78 -7.69 21.83
C ALA A 54 2.72 -7.97 20.65
N ALA A 55 2.58 -9.13 20.00
CA ALA A 55 3.34 -9.46 18.79
C ALA A 55 3.05 -8.47 17.65
N PHE A 56 1.79 -8.09 17.46
CA PHE A 56 1.39 -7.12 16.44
C PHE A 56 1.94 -5.71 16.73
N THR A 57 1.88 -5.28 18.00
CA THR A 57 2.45 -3.99 18.43
C THR A 57 3.97 -3.97 18.26
N TRP A 58 4.65 -5.07 18.61
CA TRP A 58 6.08 -5.22 18.41
C TRP A 58 6.45 -5.13 16.93
N ALA A 59 5.68 -5.77 16.05
CA ALA A 59 5.86 -5.65 14.61
C ALA A 59 5.69 -4.20 14.13
N LEU A 60 4.65 -3.48 14.56
CA LEU A 60 4.44 -2.07 14.19
C LEU A 60 5.63 -1.17 14.54
N VAL A 61 6.25 -1.41 15.69
CA VAL A 61 7.32 -0.56 16.21
C VAL A 61 8.68 -0.90 15.61
N PHE A 62 9.05 -2.19 15.61
CA PHE A 62 10.42 -2.64 15.35
C PHE A 62 10.65 -3.14 13.93
N PHE A 63 9.61 -3.25 13.10
CA PHE A 63 9.79 -3.74 11.74
C PHE A 63 10.72 -2.80 10.95
N PRO A 64 11.73 -3.35 10.25
CA PRO A 64 12.80 -2.56 9.68
C PRO A 64 12.30 -1.71 8.50
N LYS A 65 11.95 -0.44 8.79
CA LYS A 65 11.55 0.58 7.79
C LYS A 65 12.57 0.70 6.64
N HIS A 66 13.86 0.53 6.97
CA HIS A 66 15.00 0.68 6.06
C HIS A 66 15.15 -0.45 5.03
N LYS A 67 14.52 -1.63 5.23
CA LYS A 67 14.66 -2.77 4.32
C LYS A 67 13.60 -2.79 3.21
N TYR A 68 12.45 -2.16 3.45
CA TYR A 68 11.28 -2.23 2.57
C TYR A 68 10.87 -0.86 1.98
N GLY A 69 11.54 0.23 2.38
CA GLY A 69 11.26 1.58 1.88
C GLY A 69 9.90 2.16 2.32
N LYS A 70 9.15 1.45 3.18
CA LYS A 70 7.84 1.86 3.71
C LYS A 70 7.72 1.48 5.18
N SER A 71 6.90 2.22 5.91
CA SER A 71 6.59 1.87 7.29
C SER A 71 5.70 0.62 7.34
N PHE A 72 5.76 -0.14 8.44
CA PHE A 72 4.87 -1.28 8.61
C PHE A 72 3.39 -0.86 8.64
N THR A 73 3.10 0.35 9.11
CA THR A 73 1.77 0.95 9.04
C THR A 73 1.26 1.02 7.60
N ASP A 74 2.08 1.47 6.66
CA ASP A 74 1.70 1.56 5.23
C ASP A 74 1.42 0.17 4.63
N ILE A 75 2.21 -0.83 5.05
CA ILE A 75 2.05 -2.23 4.61
C ILE A 75 0.75 -2.80 5.17
N ALA A 76 0.47 -2.57 6.45
CA ALA A 76 -0.75 -3.02 7.11
C ALA A 76 -1.99 -2.35 6.49
N GLU A 77 -1.94 -1.05 6.23
CA GLU A 77 -3.01 -0.33 5.54
C GLU A 77 -3.24 -0.88 4.13
N ALA A 78 -2.17 -1.09 3.36
CA ALA A 78 -2.28 -1.68 2.02
C ALA A 78 -2.85 -3.10 2.06
N ALA A 79 -2.48 -3.91 3.07
CA ALA A 79 -3.03 -5.24 3.25
C ALA A 79 -4.54 -5.19 3.53
N ILE A 80 -4.96 -4.35 4.49
CA ILE A 80 -6.38 -4.15 4.81
C ILE A 80 -7.14 -3.66 3.57
N GLY A 81 -6.62 -2.64 2.88
CA GLY A 81 -7.21 -2.11 1.66
C GLY A 81 -7.32 -3.15 0.54
N TYR A 82 -6.34 -4.05 0.41
CA TYR A 82 -6.37 -5.14 -0.57
C TYR A 82 -7.45 -6.19 -0.24
N PHE A 83 -7.65 -6.52 1.03
CA PHE A 83 -8.69 -7.47 1.44
C PHE A 83 -10.10 -6.87 1.38
N SER A 84 -10.26 -5.57 1.64
CA SER A 84 -11.58 -4.92 1.65
C SER A 84 -12.07 -4.47 0.28
N ARG A 85 -11.18 -4.27 -0.71
CA ARG A 85 -11.59 -3.77 -2.03
C ARG A 85 -12.18 -4.89 -2.91
N PRO A 86 -13.35 -4.66 -3.54
CA PRO A 86 -13.91 -5.61 -4.49
C PRO A 86 -13.03 -5.72 -5.74
N ARG A 87 -12.73 -6.95 -6.16
CA ARG A 87 -11.90 -7.23 -7.35
C ARG A 87 -12.75 -7.18 -8.61
N LEU A 88 -13.07 -5.97 -9.08
CA LEU A 88 -13.83 -5.80 -10.31
C LEU A 88 -12.90 -5.92 -11.52
N TYR A 89 -12.83 -7.10 -12.12
CA TYR A 89 -12.13 -7.32 -13.39
C TYR A 89 -13.02 -6.87 -14.55
N THR A 90 -12.90 -5.60 -14.95
CA THR A 90 -13.55 -5.12 -16.18
C THR A 90 -12.62 -5.33 -17.36
N TRP A 91 -12.84 -6.42 -18.11
CA TRP A 91 -12.15 -6.61 -19.39
C TRP A 91 -12.62 -5.53 -20.38
N ARG A 92 -11.74 -4.59 -20.74
CA ARG A 92 -11.99 -3.64 -21.82
C ARG A 92 -11.38 -4.19 -23.10
N LYS A 93 -12.21 -4.68 -24.02
CA LYS A 93 -11.78 -4.86 -25.41
C LYS A 93 -11.45 -3.47 -25.94
N GLU A 94 -10.19 -3.24 -26.23
CA GLU A 94 -9.76 -2.08 -27.00
C GLU A 94 -10.41 -2.22 -28.38
N GLN A 95 -11.48 -1.46 -28.62
CA GLN A 95 -12.12 -1.42 -29.93
C GLN A 95 -11.12 -0.73 -30.85
N ASN A 96 -10.30 -1.55 -31.50
CA ASN A 96 -9.35 -1.13 -32.51
C ASN A 96 -10.16 -0.49 -33.64
N ARG A 97 -10.34 0.83 -33.55
CA ARG A 97 -11.00 1.67 -34.55
C ARG A 97 -10.03 1.80 -35.72
N ARG A 98 -9.78 0.70 -36.42
CA ARG A 98 -9.12 0.72 -37.72
C ARG A 98 -10.06 1.47 -38.67
N SER A 99 -9.76 2.75 -38.85
CA SER A 99 -9.87 3.49 -40.10
C SER A 99 -10.78 2.83 -41.16
N THR A 100 -12.10 2.96 -40.97
CA THR A 100 -13.08 2.76 -42.06
C THR A 100 -12.76 3.64 -43.29
N GLY A 101 -11.90 4.66 -43.15
CA GLY A 101 -11.35 5.46 -44.24
C GLY A 101 -10.40 4.73 -45.19
N GLU A 102 -9.62 3.73 -44.76
CA GLU A 102 -8.64 3.09 -45.65
C GLU A 102 -9.27 2.05 -46.59
N ILE A 103 -10.39 1.45 -46.17
CA ILE A 103 -11.11 0.45 -46.98
C ILE A 103 -11.85 1.13 -48.15
N SER A 104 -12.32 2.37 -47.97
CA SER A 104 -12.96 3.15 -49.03
C SER A 104 -11.97 3.59 -50.11
N VAL A 105 -10.75 4.01 -49.72
CA VAL A 105 -9.70 4.44 -50.66
C VAL A 105 -9.22 3.26 -51.52
N LYS A 106 -9.02 2.07 -50.96
CA LYS A 106 -8.61 0.90 -51.75
C LYS A 106 -9.71 0.39 -52.70
N LYS A 107 -10.98 0.47 -52.31
CA LYS A 107 -12.10 0.03 -53.18
C LYS A 107 -12.31 0.96 -54.38
N SER A 108 -12.05 2.26 -54.22
CA SER A 108 -12.09 3.23 -55.32
C SER A 108 -10.85 3.14 -56.22
N ALA A 109 -9.65 2.94 -55.66
CA ALA A 109 -8.43 2.77 -56.45
C ALA A 109 -8.42 1.47 -57.28
N GLY A 110 -9.01 0.38 -56.74
CA GLY A 110 -9.09 -0.91 -57.42
C GLY A 110 -10.15 -1.02 -58.52
N SER A 111 -11.11 -0.09 -58.62
CA SER A 111 -12.12 -0.11 -59.68
C SER A 111 -11.77 0.76 -60.89
N VAL A 112 -10.75 1.63 -60.77
CA VAL A 112 -10.33 2.56 -61.84
C VAL A 112 -9.16 2.00 -62.65
N LEU A 113 -8.38 1.07 -62.09
CA LEU A 113 -7.36 0.31 -62.83
C LEU A 113 -7.98 -0.89 -63.56
N GLY A 114 -8.92 -0.60 -64.46
CA GLY A 114 -9.25 -1.50 -65.55
C GLY A 114 -8.19 -1.37 -66.63
N LEU A 115 -7.19 -2.25 -66.63
CA LEU A 115 -6.32 -2.54 -67.76
C LEU A 115 -5.93 -4.03 -67.69
N PRO A 116 -5.81 -4.68 -68.85
CA PRO A 116 -6.60 -5.81 -69.37
C PRO A 116 -6.77 -7.03 -68.47
#